data_AF-A0A7X7J463-F1
#
_entry.id   AF-A0A7X7J463-F1
#
_cell.length_a   1.000
_cell.length_b   1.000
_cell.length_c   1.000
_cell.angle_alpha   90.00
_cell.angle_beta   90.00
_cell.angle_gamma   90.00
#
_symmetry.space_group_name_H-M   'P 1'
#
loop_
_entity.id
_entity.type
_entity.pdbx_description
1 polymer ?
#
loop_
_entity_poly.entity_id
_entity_poly.type
_entity_poly.pdbx_seq_one_letter_code
_entity_poly.pdbx_strand_id
1 'polypeptide(L)'
;KPHFGGRAPDVTEENIQARVRGVLLMALSNKFGCLLLTTGNKSELAVGYCTLYGDMCGGLAVITDVPKTTIYKLAEYINRRAGRELVPQNTITKPPSAELRPDKTDQDSLPPYDLLDAILDKYIHQELSADEIMAAGHDAQIVQKVIRLVDTAEYKRKQAALGLKVTTRAFGFGRRMPIAARFRY
;
A
#
# COMPACT_ATOMS: atom_id res chain seq x y z
N LYS A 1 4.93 35.13 -8.39
CA LYS A 1 3.78 34.90 -7.46
C LYS A 1 4.03 33.57 -6.75
N PRO A 2 3.76 33.43 -5.43
CA PRO A 2 3.91 32.14 -4.75
C PRO A 2 2.98 31.10 -5.41
N HIS A 3 3.51 29.94 -5.76
CA HIS A 3 2.79 28.91 -6.52
C HIS A 3 1.57 28.34 -5.77
N PHE A 4 1.57 28.38 -4.43
CA PHE A 4 0.46 27.89 -3.57
C PHE A 4 -0.33 29.01 -2.86
N GLY A 5 -0.13 30.28 -3.22
CA GLY A 5 -0.71 31.42 -2.47
C GLY A 5 -2.22 31.29 -2.21
N GLY A 6 -2.61 31.34 -0.92
CA GLY A 6 -4.01 31.33 -0.48
C GLY A 6 -4.68 29.95 -0.38
N ARG A 7 -3.96 28.84 -0.60
CA ARG A 7 -4.51 27.48 -0.49
C ARG A 7 -4.11 26.82 0.84
N ALA A 8 -5.04 26.06 1.42
CA ALA A 8 -4.75 25.25 2.59
C ALA A 8 -3.89 24.03 2.22
N PRO A 9 -3.04 23.53 3.13
CA PRO A 9 -2.29 22.29 2.91
C PRO A 9 -3.21 21.10 2.66
N ASP A 10 -2.77 20.19 1.77
CA ASP A 10 -3.47 18.96 1.45
C ASP A 10 -2.48 17.79 1.21
N VAL A 11 -2.91 16.76 0.49
CA VAL A 11 -2.06 15.61 0.14
C VAL A 11 -0.81 16.01 -0.67
N THR A 12 -0.79 17.22 -1.25
CA THR A 12 0.32 17.77 -2.01
C THR A 12 1.58 17.90 -1.15
N GLU A 13 1.49 18.56 0.01
CA GLU A 13 2.62 18.73 0.93
C GLU A 13 3.12 17.39 1.48
N GLU A 14 2.20 16.48 1.81
CA GLU A 14 2.51 15.12 2.25
C GLU A 14 3.28 14.35 1.15
N ASN A 15 2.81 14.41 -0.10
CA ASN A 15 3.45 13.76 -1.23
C ASN A 15 4.83 14.36 -1.56
N ILE A 16 5.03 15.67 -1.36
CA ILE A 16 6.35 16.31 -1.51
C ILE A 16 7.34 15.68 -0.52
N GLN A 17 6.97 15.54 0.76
CA GLN A 17 7.83 14.92 1.76
C GLN A 17 8.21 13.49 1.37
N ALA A 18 7.25 12.67 0.93
CA ALA A 18 7.50 11.30 0.50
C ALA A 18 8.45 11.24 -0.71
N ARG A 19 8.28 12.12 -1.71
CA ARG A 19 9.17 12.19 -2.88
C ARG A 19 10.58 12.64 -2.54
N VAL A 20 10.73 13.61 -1.63
CA VAL A 20 12.06 14.05 -1.16
C VAL A 20 12.81 12.89 -0.50
N ARG A 21 12.14 12.09 0.35
CA ARG A 21 12.75 10.88 0.93
C ARG A 21 13.22 9.92 -0.16
N GLY A 22 12.41 9.73 -1.20
CA GLY A 22 12.76 8.88 -2.32
C GLY A 22 14.01 9.34 -3.09
N VAL A 23 14.08 10.64 -3.40
CA VAL A 23 15.26 11.25 -4.05
C VAL A 23 16.53 11.04 -3.22
N LEU A 24 16.45 11.25 -1.90
CA LEU A 24 17.60 11.09 -1.00
C LEU A 24 18.08 9.63 -0.98
N LEU A 25 17.18 8.67 -0.83
CA LEU A 25 17.54 7.24 -0.79
C LEU A 25 18.11 6.75 -2.12
N MET A 26 17.56 7.21 -3.24
CA MET A 26 18.12 6.91 -4.57
C MET A 26 19.49 7.56 -4.78
N ALA A 27 19.74 8.76 -4.25
CA ALA A 27 21.06 9.37 -4.29
C ALA A 27 22.11 8.55 -3.53
N LEU A 28 21.76 7.99 -2.37
CA LEU A 28 22.62 7.08 -1.61
C LEU A 28 22.86 5.78 -2.38
N SER A 29 21.81 5.17 -2.93
CA SER A 29 21.90 4.00 -3.80
C SER A 29 22.87 4.22 -4.96
N ASN A 30 22.76 5.36 -5.67
CA ASN A 30 23.65 5.72 -6.76
C ASN A 30 25.11 5.92 -6.30
N LYS A 31 25.31 6.57 -5.14
CA LYS A 31 26.65 6.87 -4.61
C LYS A 31 27.39 5.61 -4.18
N PHE A 32 26.69 4.66 -3.58
CA PHE A 32 27.29 3.50 -2.90
C PHE A 32 27.04 2.17 -3.63
N GLY A 33 26.28 2.16 -4.73
CA GLY A 33 26.00 0.95 -5.51
C GLY A 33 25.03 -0.03 -4.82
N CYS A 34 24.27 0.42 -3.82
CA CYS A 34 23.33 -0.43 -3.09
C CYS A 34 21.98 -0.52 -3.81
N LEU A 35 21.31 -1.67 -3.74
CA LEU A 35 19.93 -1.81 -4.21
C LEU A 35 18.95 -1.19 -3.19
N LEU A 36 18.16 -0.18 -3.61
CA LEU A 36 17.12 0.37 -2.75
C LEU A 36 15.93 -0.58 -2.66
N LEU A 37 15.60 -0.99 -1.43
CA LEU A 37 14.43 -1.82 -1.13
C LEU A 37 13.24 -0.94 -0.75
N THR A 38 12.08 -1.22 -1.36
CA THR A 38 10.83 -0.54 -1.01
C THR A 38 9.98 -1.39 -0.07
N THR A 39 9.16 -0.71 0.74
CA THR A 39 8.44 -1.31 1.88
C THR A 39 6.92 -1.27 1.72
N GLY A 40 6.42 -0.91 0.54
CA GLY A 40 4.98 -0.95 0.25
C GLY A 40 4.45 -2.39 0.24
N ASN A 41 3.37 -2.65 0.97
CA ASN A 41 2.77 -3.98 1.05
C ASN A 41 1.59 -4.18 0.08
N LYS A 42 1.05 -5.39 0.03
CA LYS A 42 -0.01 -5.75 -0.91
C LYS A 42 -1.27 -4.92 -0.70
N SER A 43 -1.65 -4.67 0.55
CA SER A 43 -2.87 -3.95 0.91
C SER A 43 -2.78 -2.49 0.47
N GLU A 44 -1.67 -1.81 0.79
CA GLU A 44 -1.40 -0.42 0.40
C GLU A 44 -1.35 -0.28 -1.14
N LEU A 45 -0.63 -1.18 -1.80
CA LEU A 45 -0.49 -1.18 -3.26
C LEU A 45 -1.82 -1.48 -3.96
N ALA A 46 -2.65 -2.34 -3.36
CA ALA A 46 -3.96 -2.68 -3.91
C ALA A 46 -4.83 -1.44 -4.04
N VAL A 47 -4.96 -0.66 -2.98
CA VAL A 47 -5.83 0.54 -2.96
C VAL A 47 -5.11 1.83 -3.40
N GLY A 48 -3.84 1.73 -3.80
CA GLY A 48 -3.02 2.88 -4.20
C GLY A 48 -2.76 3.87 -3.08
N TYR A 49 -2.74 3.40 -1.83
CA TYR A 49 -2.38 4.18 -0.65
C TYR A 49 -0.85 4.27 -0.55
N CYS A 50 -0.29 4.96 -1.55
CA CYS A 50 1.13 5.11 -1.78
C CYS A 50 1.39 6.38 -2.60
N THR A 51 2.59 6.93 -2.45
CA THR A 51 3.03 8.10 -3.21
C THR A 51 3.88 7.64 -4.39
N LEU A 52 3.39 7.90 -5.60
CA LEU A 52 4.17 7.64 -6.80
C LEU A 52 5.49 8.44 -6.75
N TYR A 53 6.60 7.71 -6.92
CA TYR A 53 7.98 8.20 -6.79
C TYR A 53 8.37 8.71 -5.39
N GLY A 54 7.55 8.42 -4.38
CA GLY A 54 7.90 8.55 -2.97
C GLY A 54 8.24 7.19 -2.38
N ASP A 55 7.39 6.69 -1.49
CA ASP A 55 7.52 5.36 -0.89
C ASP A 55 7.61 4.20 -1.90
N MET A 56 7.15 4.40 -3.14
CA MET A 56 7.25 3.41 -4.21
C MET A 56 8.63 3.36 -4.90
N CYS A 57 9.53 4.31 -4.66
CA CYS A 57 10.79 4.37 -5.39
C CYS A 57 11.82 3.36 -4.87
N GLY A 58 12.35 2.53 -5.76
CA GLY A 58 13.42 1.58 -5.46
C GLY A 58 13.54 0.51 -6.52
N GLY A 59 14.48 -0.41 -6.31
CA GLY A 59 14.76 -1.50 -7.25
C GLY A 59 14.00 -2.80 -6.96
N LEU A 60 13.63 -3.04 -5.70
CA LEU A 60 12.92 -4.25 -5.29
C LEU A 60 11.92 -3.97 -4.16
N ALA A 61 10.67 -4.35 -4.36
CA ALA A 61 9.58 -4.25 -3.38
C ALA A 61 9.41 -5.59 -2.66
N VAL A 62 10.12 -5.76 -1.54
CA VAL A 62 10.34 -7.06 -0.89
C VAL A 62 9.04 -7.68 -0.36
N ILE A 63 8.13 -6.85 0.13
CA ILE A 63 6.88 -7.27 0.78
C ILE A 63 5.62 -6.88 -0.02
N THR A 64 5.79 -6.59 -1.30
CA THR A 64 4.71 -6.04 -2.14
C THR A 64 3.54 -7.00 -2.40
N ASP A 65 3.76 -8.30 -2.23
CA ASP A 65 2.72 -9.32 -2.34
C ASP A 65 2.32 -9.90 -0.97
N VAL A 66 2.69 -9.25 0.14
CA VAL A 66 2.31 -9.65 1.49
C VAL A 66 1.16 -8.75 1.99
N PRO A 67 -0.02 -9.28 2.36
CA PRO A 67 -1.08 -8.49 2.99
C PRO A 67 -0.64 -7.88 4.34
N LYS A 68 -1.19 -6.73 4.71
CA LYS A 68 -0.85 -6.03 5.96
C LYS A 68 -1.09 -6.92 7.18
N THR A 69 -2.23 -7.61 7.22
CA THR A 69 -2.56 -8.57 8.29
C THR A 69 -1.52 -9.68 8.40
N THR A 70 -0.94 -10.15 7.29
CA THR A 70 0.13 -11.14 7.28
C THR A 70 1.46 -10.55 7.74
N ILE A 71 1.75 -9.26 7.45
CA ILE A 71 2.96 -8.58 7.95
C ILE A 71 3.00 -8.60 9.48
N TYR A 72 1.90 -8.28 10.15
CA TYR A 72 1.82 -8.33 11.62
C TYR A 72 2.12 -9.74 12.14
N LYS A 73 1.50 -10.77 11.55
CA LYS A 73 1.75 -12.18 11.91
C LYS A 73 3.21 -12.58 11.68
N LEU A 74 3.83 -12.11 10.60
CA LEU A 74 5.23 -12.36 10.30
C LEU A 74 6.18 -11.69 11.30
N ALA A 75 5.91 -10.45 11.69
CA ALA A 75 6.71 -9.73 12.68
C ALA A 75 6.73 -10.48 14.02
N GLU A 76 5.56 -10.92 14.50
CA GLU A 76 5.48 -11.72 15.72
C GLU A 76 6.17 -13.08 15.57
N TYR A 77 6.00 -13.75 14.43
CA TYR A 77 6.66 -15.02 14.15
C TYR A 77 8.19 -14.87 14.17
N ILE A 78 8.74 -13.79 13.59
CA ILE A 78 10.17 -13.48 13.60
C ILE A 78 10.68 -13.33 15.03
N ASN A 79 9.99 -12.55 15.87
CA ASN A 79 10.38 -12.37 17.28
C ASN A 79 10.33 -13.70 18.05
N ARG A 80 9.25 -14.48 17.89
CA ARG A 80 9.12 -15.80 18.53
C ARG A 80 10.25 -16.75 18.12
N ARG A 81 10.55 -16.82 16.82
CA ARG A 81 11.62 -17.68 16.28
C ARG A 81 13.00 -17.25 16.76
N ALA A 82 13.24 -15.96 16.95
CA ALA A 82 14.51 -15.44 17.43
C ALA A 82 14.69 -15.58 18.96
N GLY A 83 13.62 -15.85 19.71
CA GLY A 83 13.62 -15.85 21.17
C GLY A 83 13.90 -14.47 21.79
N ARG A 84 13.83 -13.40 20.98
CA ARG A 84 14.06 -12.01 21.37
C ARG A 84 13.35 -11.03 20.44
N GLU A 85 13.23 -9.79 20.87
CA GLU A 85 12.67 -8.70 20.09
C GLU A 85 13.64 -8.27 18.97
N LEU A 86 13.31 -8.61 17.73
CA LEU A 86 13.96 -8.11 16.51
C LEU A 86 13.15 -6.98 15.88
N VAL A 87 11.83 -7.14 15.84
CA VAL A 87 10.87 -6.10 15.49
C VAL A 87 10.32 -5.52 16.79
N PRO A 88 10.53 -4.22 17.08
CA PRO A 88 10.07 -3.66 18.34
C PRO A 88 8.56 -3.81 18.54
N GLN A 89 8.11 -4.17 19.74
CA GLN A 89 6.70 -4.41 20.07
C GLN A 89 5.86 -3.17 19.79
N ASN A 90 6.40 -1.98 20.08
CA ASN A 90 5.73 -0.72 19.76
C ASN A 90 5.47 -0.54 18.25
N THR A 91 6.31 -1.12 17.38
CA THR A 91 6.07 -1.11 15.91
C THR A 91 4.84 -1.95 15.53
N ILE A 92 4.56 -3.00 16.30
CA ILE A 92 3.46 -3.94 16.07
C ILE A 92 2.15 -3.38 16.65
N THR A 93 2.20 -2.76 17.83
CA THR A 93 0.99 -2.30 18.54
C THR A 93 0.56 -0.89 18.19
N LYS A 94 1.46 -0.03 17.66
CA LYS A 94 1.09 1.33 17.28
C LYS A 94 0.07 1.32 16.13
N PRO A 95 -0.91 2.24 16.13
CA PRO A 95 -1.81 2.41 14.99
C PRO A 95 -1.04 2.67 13.69
N PRO A 96 -1.47 2.11 12.55
CA PRO A 96 -0.82 2.34 11.27
C PRO A 96 -0.99 3.79 10.80
N SER A 97 0.12 4.41 10.41
CA SER A 97 0.19 5.80 9.95
C SER A 97 1.34 6.01 8.97
N ALA A 98 1.14 6.90 8.00
CA ALA A 98 2.18 7.40 7.11
C ALA A 98 3.09 8.49 7.74
N GLU A 99 2.72 9.03 8.92
CA GLU A 99 3.51 10.01 9.68
C GLU A 99 3.93 11.27 8.85
N LEU A 100 3.10 11.68 7.88
CA LEU A 100 3.36 12.86 7.00
C LEU A 100 2.76 14.17 7.54
N ARG A 101 1.85 14.08 8.51
CA ARG A 101 1.28 15.19 9.27
C ARG A 101 0.88 14.71 10.67
N PRO A 102 0.72 15.62 11.65
CA PRO A 102 0.29 15.25 13.01
C PRO A 102 -1.01 14.46 13.03
N ASP A 103 -1.09 13.47 13.92
CA ASP A 103 -2.28 12.66 14.23
C ASP A 103 -2.91 11.91 13.04
N LYS A 104 -2.20 11.84 11.90
CA LYS A 104 -2.68 11.11 10.73
C LYS A 104 -2.76 9.62 11.04
N THR A 105 -3.86 8.98 10.67
CA THR A 105 -3.97 7.52 10.67
C THR A 105 -4.37 7.02 9.29
N ASP A 106 -4.02 5.77 8.97
CA ASP A 106 -4.47 5.16 7.72
C ASP A 106 -6.00 5.00 7.69
N GLN A 107 -6.62 4.91 8.86
CA GLN A 107 -8.07 4.78 9.04
C GLN A 107 -8.84 6.05 8.67
N ASP A 108 -8.16 7.20 8.53
CA ASP A 108 -8.75 8.44 8.02
C ASP A 108 -9.27 8.26 6.58
N SER A 109 -8.68 7.33 5.83
CA SER A 109 -8.97 7.12 4.39
C SER A 109 -9.37 5.69 4.06
N LEU A 110 -8.92 4.70 4.82
CA LEU A 110 -9.12 3.27 4.56
C LEU A 110 -9.97 2.61 5.65
N PRO A 111 -10.72 1.53 5.34
CA PRO A 111 -11.26 0.68 6.39
C PRO A 111 -10.12 -0.01 7.18
N PRO A 112 -10.41 -0.55 8.38
CA PRO A 112 -9.46 -1.39 9.12
C PRO A 112 -8.83 -2.49 8.24
N TYR A 113 -7.55 -2.77 8.43
CA TYR A 113 -6.79 -3.65 7.53
C TYR A 113 -7.31 -5.10 7.50
N ASP A 114 -7.91 -5.59 8.57
CA ASP A 114 -8.59 -6.88 8.61
C ASP A 114 -9.78 -6.93 7.65
N LEU A 115 -10.61 -5.88 7.66
CA LEU A 115 -11.72 -5.74 6.72
C LEU A 115 -11.23 -5.50 5.29
N LEU A 116 -10.24 -4.61 5.13
CA LEU A 116 -9.64 -4.32 3.84
C LEU A 116 -9.08 -5.58 3.19
N ASP A 117 -8.21 -6.31 3.89
CA ASP A 117 -7.57 -7.52 3.38
C ASP A 117 -8.60 -8.61 3.05
N ALA A 118 -9.67 -8.73 3.84
CA ALA A 118 -10.75 -9.67 3.58
C ALA A 118 -11.55 -9.35 2.30
N ILE A 119 -11.73 -8.07 1.96
CA ILE A 119 -12.36 -7.63 0.72
C ILE A 119 -11.38 -7.80 -0.45
N LEU A 120 -10.12 -7.41 -0.28
CA LEU A 120 -9.09 -7.54 -1.30
C LEU A 120 -8.85 -9.00 -1.69
N ASP A 121 -8.85 -9.93 -0.74
CA ASP A 121 -8.73 -11.35 -1.02
C ASP A 121 -9.89 -11.85 -1.92
N LYS A 122 -11.13 -11.51 -1.56
CA LYS A 122 -12.31 -11.89 -2.37
C LYS A 122 -12.27 -11.28 -3.77
N TYR A 123 -11.95 -9.99 -3.87
CA TYR A 123 -11.98 -9.28 -5.16
C TYR A 123 -10.81 -9.66 -6.08
N ILE A 124 -9.59 -9.78 -5.55
CA ILE A 124 -8.38 -9.98 -6.36
C ILE A 124 -8.01 -11.45 -6.45
N HIS A 125 -8.03 -12.17 -5.32
CA HIS A 125 -7.60 -13.57 -5.29
C HIS A 125 -8.71 -14.49 -5.79
N GLN A 126 -9.93 -14.34 -5.27
CA GLN A 126 -11.07 -15.20 -5.57
C GLN A 126 -11.90 -14.73 -6.79
N GLU A 127 -11.65 -13.52 -7.30
CA GLU A 127 -12.35 -12.91 -8.44
C GLU A 127 -13.86 -12.78 -8.26
N LEU A 128 -14.31 -12.61 -7.02
CA LEU A 128 -15.72 -12.37 -6.74
C LEU A 128 -16.14 -10.98 -7.22
N SER A 129 -17.35 -10.90 -7.76
CA SER A 129 -18.02 -9.65 -8.09
C SER A 129 -18.36 -8.86 -6.83
N ALA A 130 -18.66 -7.55 -7.00
CA ALA A 130 -19.09 -6.71 -5.89
C ALA A 130 -20.33 -7.30 -5.19
N ASP A 131 -21.30 -7.81 -5.95
CA ASP A 131 -22.53 -8.41 -5.43
C ASP A 131 -22.27 -9.65 -4.58
N GLU A 132 -21.35 -10.52 -5.02
CA GLU A 132 -20.96 -11.71 -4.25
C GLU A 132 -20.24 -11.33 -2.95
N ILE A 133 -19.40 -10.29 -2.97
CA ILE A 133 -18.72 -9.80 -1.76
C ILE A 133 -19.72 -9.21 -0.77
N MET A 134 -20.71 -8.46 -1.27
CA MET A 134 -21.80 -7.92 -0.43
C MET A 134 -22.67 -9.05 0.13
N ALA A 135 -23.02 -10.05 -0.68
CA ALA A 135 -23.75 -11.24 -0.24
C ALA A 135 -22.99 -12.05 0.82
N ALA A 136 -21.66 -11.99 0.83
CA ALA A 136 -20.81 -12.57 1.86
C ALA A 136 -20.77 -11.76 3.18
N GLY A 137 -21.65 -10.75 3.33
CA GLY A 137 -21.85 -9.99 4.58
C GLY A 137 -20.99 -8.74 4.73
N HIS A 138 -20.34 -8.27 3.66
CA HIS A 138 -19.57 -7.02 3.69
C HIS A 138 -20.47 -5.82 3.36
N ASP A 139 -20.25 -4.70 4.05
CA ASP A 139 -21.00 -3.46 3.81
C ASP A 139 -20.82 -2.95 2.37
N ALA A 140 -21.93 -2.62 1.71
CA ALA A 140 -21.96 -2.21 0.32
C ALA A 140 -21.11 -0.97 0.04
N GLN A 141 -21.15 0.03 0.93
CA GLN A 141 -20.41 1.27 0.74
C GLN A 141 -18.90 1.02 0.85
N ILE A 142 -18.49 0.18 1.79
CA ILE A 142 -17.08 -0.19 1.96
C ILE A 142 -16.59 -1.00 0.76
N VAL A 143 -17.34 -2.00 0.30
CA VAL A 143 -16.98 -2.83 -0.87
C VAL A 143 -16.79 -1.96 -2.11
N GLN A 144 -17.76 -1.11 -2.44
CA GLN A 144 -17.69 -0.21 -3.59
C GLN A 144 -16.51 0.76 -3.48
N LYS A 145 -16.26 1.32 -2.28
CA LYS A 145 -15.12 2.21 -2.03
C LYS A 145 -13.79 1.49 -2.28
N VAL A 146 -13.60 0.28 -1.73
CA VAL A 146 -12.37 -0.50 -1.89
C VAL A 146 -12.15 -0.89 -3.34
N ILE A 147 -13.18 -1.38 -4.04
CA ILE A 147 -13.07 -1.75 -5.47
C ILE A 147 -12.68 -0.54 -6.32
N ARG A 148 -13.32 0.61 -6.09
CA ARG A 148 -12.98 1.86 -6.79
C ARG A 148 -11.53 2.29 -6.54
N LEU A 149 -11.05 2.19 -5.30
CA LEU A 149 -9.65 2.47 -4.97
C LEU A 149 -8.72 1.49 -5.68
N VAL A 150 -9.07 0.21 -5.73
CA VAL A 150 -8.29 -0.79 -6.46
C VAL A 150 -8.14 -0.40 -7.91
N ASP A 151 -9.22 -0.15 -8.62
CA ASP A 151 -9.15 0.05 -10.07
C ASP A 151 -8.47 1.37 -10.44
N THR A 152 -8.72 2.45 -9.68
CA THR A 152 -8.09 3.76 -9.92
C THR A 152 -6.59 3.77 -9.62
N ALA A 153 -6.09 2.82 -8.83
CA ALA A 153 -4.67 2.70 -8.49
C ALA A 153 -3.83 1.94 -9.53
N GLU A 154 -4.41 1.45 -10.64
CA GLU A 154 -3.67 0.64 -11.63
C GLU A 154 -2.46 1.36 -12.22
N TYR A 155 -2.56 2.66 -12.49
CA TYR A 155 -1.43 3.45 -13.02
C TYR A 155 -0.24 3.53 -12.06
N LYS A 156 -0.49 3.53 -10.75
CA LYS A 156 0.58 3.49 -9.72
C LYS A 156 1.23 2.12 -9.72
N ARG A 157 0.43 1.05 -9.72
CA ARG A 157 0.93 -0.33 -9.71
C ARG A 157 1.83 -0.66 -10.89
N LYS A 158 1.52 -0.12 -12.07
CA LYS A 158 2.32 -0.31 -13.29
C LYS A 158 3.71 0.34 -13.23
N GLN A 159 3.93 1.22 -12.26
CA GLN A 159 5.19 1.94 -12.04
C GLN A 159 5.85 1.56 -10.71
N ALA A 160 5.29 0.59 -9.98
CA ALA A 160 5.90 0.06 -8.78
C ALA A 160 7.21 -0.67 -9.12
N ALA A 161 8.13 -0.68 -8.17
CA ALA A 161 9.33 -1.50 -8.25
C ALA A 161 8.97 -3.00 -8.42
N LEU A 162 9.91 -3.79 -8.95
CA LEU A 162 9.70 -5.23 -9.12
C LEU A 162 9.37 -5.88 -7.77
N GLY A 163 8.37 -6.76 -7.76
CA GLY A 163 7.87 -7.43 -6.57
C GLY A 163 8.29 -8.89 -6.44
N LEU A 164 8.45 -9.35 -5.20
CA LEU A 164 8.49 -10.79 -4.90
C LEU A 164 7.06 -11.32 -4.77
N LYS A 165 6.75 -12.38 -5.52
CA LYS A 165 5.44 -13.07 -5.48
C LYS A 165 5.45 -14.13 -4.39
N VAL A 166 4.50 -14.04 -3.45
CA VAL A 166 4.31 -15.05 -2.38
C VAL A 166 2.89 -15.62 -2.36
N THR A 167 1.95 -14.97 -3.03
CA THR A 167 0.58 -15.44 -3.22
C THR A 167 0.38 -16.00 -4.62
N THR A 168 -0.74 -16.66 -4.85
CA THR A 168 -1.14 -17.17 -6.18
C THR A 168 -1.34 -16.04 -7.19
N ARG A 169 -1.83 -14.86 -6.74
CA ARG A 169 -2.13 -13.68 -7.57
C ARG A 169 -1.48 -12.40 -7.04
N ALA A 170 -0.31 -12.08 -7.57
CA ALA A 170 0.39 -10.82 -7.32
C ALA A 170 0.01 -9.73 -8.34
N PHE A 171 0.10 -8.47 -7.94
CA PHE A 171 0.03 -7.35 -8.88
C PHE A 171 1.21 -7.39 -9.87
N GLY A 172 0.97 -7.03 -11.13
CA GLY A 172 1.94 -7.18 -12.23
C GLY A 172 1.62 -8.39 -13.09
N PHE A 173 2.44 -9.44 -13.05
CA PHE A 173 2.23 -10.63 -13.88
C PHE A 173 0.95 -11.42 -13.53
N GLY A 174 0.50 -11.37 -12.27
CA GLY A 174 -0.66 -12.13 -11.79
C GLY A 174 -2.01 -11.46 -11.96
N ARG A 175 -2.06 -10.15 -12.27
CA ARG A 175 -3.30 -9.40 -12.54
C ARG A 175 -3.00 -8.30 -13.56
N ARG A 176 -3.59 -8.41 -14.76
CA ARG A 176 -3.41 -7.44 -15.85
C ARG A 176 -4.70 -6.69 -16.11
N MET A 177 -4.76 -5.43 -15.69
CA MET A 177 -5.88 -4.55 -15.96
C MET A 177 -5.45 -3.35 -16.83
N PRO A 178 -6.37 -2.77 -17.61
CA PRO A 178 -6.11 -1.52 -18.34
C PRO A 178 -5.93 -0.36 -17.36
N ILE A 179 -5.00 0.55 -17.68
CA ILE A 179 -4.85 1.83 -16.94
C ILE A 179 -5.97 2.80 -17.34
N ALA A 180 -6.17 3.00 -18.63
CA ALA A 180 -7.20 3.88 -19.18
C ALA A 180 -8.50 3.10 -19.36
N ALA A 181 -9.29 3.01 -18.30
CA ALA A 181 -10.59 2.37 -18.33
C ALA A 181 -11.62 3.17 -17.52
N ARG A 182 -12.88 3.10 -17.96
CA ARG A 182 -14.03 3.69 -17.26
C ARG A 182 -14.91 2.56 -16.74
N PHE A 183 -14.69 2.18 -15.50
CA PHE A 183 -15.54 1.21 -14.80
C PHE A 183 -16.83 1.89 -14.32
N ARG A 184 -17.92 1.13 -14.26
CA ARG A 184 -19.20 1.53 -13.66
C ARG A 184 -19.36 0.70 -12.39
N TYR A 185 -19.63 1.36 -11.27
CA TYR A 185 -19.82 0.77 -9.95
C TYR A 185 -21.23 1.05 -9.48
#